data_AF-A0A496PIB4-F1
#
_entry.id   AF-A0A496PIB4-F1
#
_cell.length_a   1.000
_cell.length_b   1.000
_cell.length_c   1.000
_cell.angle_alpha   90.00
_cell.angle_beta   90.00
_cell.angle_gamma   90.00
#
_symmetry.space_group_name_H-M   'P 1'
#
loop_
_entity.id
_entity.type
_entity.pdbx_description
1 polymer ?
#
loop_
_entity_poly.entity_id
_entity_poly.type
_entity_poly.pdbx_seq_one_letter_code
_entity_poly.pdbx_strand_id
1 'polypeptide(L)'
;MSNPEHLEYAVESVTMDGRAVRTGQWTFVQLPAHPAAGALIVPNGVSNNPRFRILAVDGPVWSTEDTGIRTMEWSADEGARAVTDLTVDCFAGELVVRTDGPVTTVTNRGVVTTLRRAAPAVVQV
;
A
#
# COMPACT_ATOMS: atom_id res chain seq x y z
N MET A 1 -0.27 -11.47 -21.42
CA MET A 1 -0.11 -10.11 -20.84
C MET A 1 0.82 -10.26 -19.66
N SER A 2 2.01 -9.66 -19.73
CA SER A 2 2.99 -9.72 -18.65
C SER A 2 2.36 -9.17 -17.38
N ASN A 3 2.41 -9.93 -16.29
CA ASN A 3 2.05 -9.41 -14.98
C ASN A 3 2.98 -8.20 -14.76
N PRO A 4 2.48 -6.96 -14.55
CA PRO A 4 3.36 -5.85 -14.23
C PRO A 4 4.14 -6.27 -12.99
N GLU A 5 5.47 -6.28 -13.06
CA GLU A 5 6.29 -6.75 -11.96
C GLU A 5 5.96 -5.92 -10.71
N HIS A 6 5.40 -6.58 -9.69
CA HIS A 6 5.15 -5.98 -8.39
C HIS A 6 6.39 -6.13 -7.52
N LEU A 7 6.76 -5.05 -6.84
CA LEU A 7 7.76 -5.05 -5.80
C LEU A 7 7.07 -5.09 -4.44
N GLU A 8 7.51 -6.00 -3.59
CA GLU A 8 7.01 -6.12 -2.22
C GLU A 8 7.76 -5.16 -1.28
N TYR A 9 6.99 -4.49 -0.43
CA TYR A 9 7.50 -3.61 0.60
C TYR A 9 6.91 -4.00 1.96
N ALA A 10 7.75 -4.06 2.99
CA ALA A 10 7.32 -4.13 4.37
C ALA A 10 6.81 -2.77 4.84
N VAL A 11 5.70 -2.74 5.57
CA VAL A 11 5.18 -1.53 6.21
C VAL A 11 5.93 -1.30 7.50
N GLU A 12 6.74 -0.25 7.56
CA GLU A 12 7.54 0.07 8.76
C GLU A 12 6.76 0.91 9.76
N SER A 13 6.04 1.93 9.25
CA SER A 13 5.24 2.81 10.08
C SER A 13 4.12 3.45 9.28
N VAL A 14 3.04 3.75 9.99
CA VAL A 14 1.98 4.65 9.52
C VAL A 14 1.86 5.74 10.56
N THR A 15 1.95 6.98 10.13
CA THR A 15 1.79 8.14 11.01
C THR A 15 0.67 9.03 10.50
N MET A 16 -0.14 9.56 11.40
CA MET A 16 -1.21 10.51 11.11
C MET A 16 -1.07 11.68 12.07
N ASP A 17 -1.09 12.90 11.55
CA ASP A 17 -0.90 14.13 12.33
C ASP A 17 0.36 14.10 13.24
N GLY A 18 1.43 13.46 12.74
CA GLY A 18 2.70 13.30 13.45
C GLY A 18 2.72 12.21 14.54
N ARG A 19 1.67 11.39 14.67
CA ARG A 19 1.59 10.30 15.66
C ARG A 19 1.58 8.93 14.98
N ALA A 20 2.31 7.97 15.55
CA ALA A 20 2.30 6.59 15.07
C ALA A 20 0.94 5.92 15.29
N VAL A 21 0.44 5.25 14.26
CA VAL A 21 -0.81 4.49 14.26
C VAL A 21 -0.47 3.00 14.36
N ARG A 22 -1.18 2.26 15.22
CA ARG A 22 -1.03 0.80 15.31
C ARG A 22 -1.69 0.16 14.09
N THR A 23 -0.93 -0.65 13.35
CA THR A 23 -1.40 -1.30 12.11
C THR A 23 -1.88 -2.74 12.31
N GLY A 24 -1.70 -3.31 13.51
CA GLY A 24 -2.32 -4.57 13.98
C GLY A 24 -1.89 -5.86 13.27
N GLN A 25 -2.03 -5.90 11.94
CA GLN A 25 -1.82 -7.06 11.05
C GLN A 25 -1.29 -6.66 9.65
N TRP A 26 -1.39 -5.39 9.25
CA TRP A 26 -0.92 -4.94 7.94
C TRP A 26 0.62 -4.94 7.90
N THR A 27 1.18 -5.88 7.15
CA THR A 27 2.63 -6.20 7.17
C THR A 27 3.33 -5.80 5.88
N PHE A 28 2.69 -5.98 4.73
CA PHE A 28 3.30 -5.71 3.44
C PHE A 28 2.35 -4.97 2.49
N VAL A 29 2.93 -4.31 1.51
CA VAL A 29 2.23 -3.76 0.34
C VAL A 29 3.05 -4.05 -0.91
N GLN A 30 2.37 -4.43 -1.97
CA GLN A 30 2.96 -4.57 -3.29
C GLN A 30 2.69 -3.32 -4.10
N LEU A 31 3.75 -2.67 -4.56
CA LEU A 31 3.70 -1.53 -5.47
C LEU A 31 4.18 -1.96 -6.87
N PRO A 32 3.65 -1.39 -7.95
CA PRO A 32 4.15 -1.68 -9.28
C PRO A 32 5.59 -1.16 -9.45
N ALA A 33 6.49 -1.97 -10.01
CA ALA A 33 7.86 -1.54 -10.35
C ALA A 33 7.85 -0.38 -11.37
N HIS A 34 6.85 -0.38 -12.25
CA HIS A 34 6.61 0.64 -13.25
C HIS A 34 5.19 1.19 -13.07
N PRO A 35 4.99 2.24 -12.25
CA PRO A 35 3.67 2.80 -11.99
C PRO A 35 3.09 3.43 -13.27
N ALA A 36 1.89 3.01 -13.64
CA ALA A 36 1.16 3.50 -14.81
C ALA A 36 -0.34 3.35 -14.57
N ALA A 37 -1.15 4.09 -15.35
CA ALA A 37 -2.59 3.93 -15.34
C ALA A 37 -3.00 2.46 -15.57
N GLY A 38 -3.87 1.94 -14.73
CA GLY A 38 -4.32 0.55 -14.73
C GLY A 38 -3.51 -0.40 -13.82
N ALA A 39 -2.32 -0.01 -13.37
CA ALA A 39 -1.55 -0.80 -12.40
C ALA A 39 -2.23 -0.84 -11.03
N LEU A 40 -1.90 -1.86 -10.23
CA LEU A 40 -2.52 -2.10 -8.92
C LEU A 40 -1.53 -1.91 -7.77
N ILE A 41 -2.02 -1.32 -6.68
CA ILE A 41 -1.42 -1.37 -5.35
C ILE A 41 -2.16 -2.44 -4.55
N VAL A 42 -1.41 -3.36 -3.95
CA VAL A 42 -1.98 -4.54 -3.27
C VAL A 42 -1.41 -4.68 -1.85
N PRO A 43 -2.11 -4.16 -0.83
CA PRO A 43 -1.86 -4.46 0.57
C PRO A 43 -2.04 -5.96 0.88
N ASN A 44 -1.28 -6.46 1.85
CA ASN A 44 -1.38 -7.83 2.36
C ASN A 44 -1.45 -7.85 3.89
N GLY A 45 -2.14 -8.84 4.46
CA GLY A 45 -2.43 -8.94 5.90
C GLY A 45 -3.50 -7.95 6.39
N VAL A 46 -4.42 -7.53 5.51
CA VAL A 46 -5.37 -6.44 5.80
C VAL A 46 -6.80 -6.87 6.07
N SER A 47 -7.29 -8.09 5.87
CA SER A 47 -8.73 -8.41 5.96
C SER A 47 -9.59 -7.65 4.94
N ASN A 48 -10.39 -8.40 4.17
CA ASN A 48 -11.04 -7.92 2.95
C ASN A 48 -10.08 -7.29 1.91
N ASN A 49 -8.77 -7.26 2.17
CA ASN A 49 -7.65 -6.73 1.38
C ASN A 49 -8.09 -5.77 0.25
N PRO A 50 -8.27 -4.47 0.55
CA PRO A 50 -8.62 -3.50 -0.48
C PRO A 50 -7.52 -3.44 -1.54
N ARG A 51 -7.90 -3.26 -2.80
CA ARG A 51 -6.94 -3.05 -3.90
C ARG A 51 -7.17 -1.70 -4.52
N PHE A 52 -6.09 -1.02 -4.89
CA PHE A 52 -6.18 0.31 -5.46
C PHE A 52 -5.66 0.30 -6.89
N ARG A 53 -6.42 0.90 -7.80
CA ARG A 53 -6.02 1.09 -9.19
C ARG A 53 -5.40 2.47 -9.34
N ILE A 54 -4.24 2.54 -9.98
CA ILE A 54 -3.64 3.80 -10.40
C ILE A 54 -4.41 4.32 -11.62
N LEU A 55 -4.92 5.54 -11.54
CA LEU A 55 -5.64 6.22 -12.61
C LEU A 55 -4.70 7.09 -13.45
N ALA A 56 -3.74 7.75 -12.80
CA ALA A 56 -2.75 8.61 -13.44
C ALA A 56 -1.47 8.69 -12.60
N VAL A 57 -0.36 8.98 -13.26
CA VAL A 57 0.95 9.21 -12.63
C VAL A 57 1.53 10.50 -13.21
N ASP A 58 1.79 11.49 -12.36
CA ASP A 58 2.46 12.74 -12.69
C ASP A 58 3.65 12.94 -11.75
N GLY A 59 4.84 12.51 -12.19
CA GLY A 59 6.04 12.48 -11.37
C GLY A 59 5.83 11.68 -10.07
N PRO A 60 6.00 12.30 -8.88
CA PRO A 60 5.77 11.62 -7.60
C PRO A 60 4.29 11.52 -7.22
N VAL A 61 3.37 12.17 -7.96
CA VAL A 61 1.95 12.23 -7.62
C VAL A 61 1.18 11.15 -8.36
N TRP A 62 0.51 10.26 -7.64
CA TRP A 62 -0.31 9.19 -8.21
C TRP A 62 -1.77 9.42 -7.85
N SER A 63 -2.64 9.48 -8.86
CA SER A 63 -4.08 9.44 -8.63
C SER A 63 -4.53 7.98 -8.59
N THR A 64 -5.28 7.60 -7.57
CA THR A 64 -5.66 6.21 -7.31
C THR A 64 -7.11 6.12 -6.87
N GLU A 65 -7.75 4.98 -7.15
CA GLU A 65 -9.08 4.66 -6.66
C GLU A 65 -9.07 3.29 -5.98
N ASP A 66 -9.90 3.15 -4.96
CA ASP A 66 -10.24 1.84 -4.45
C ASP A 66 -11.10 1.09 -5.48
N THR A 67 -10.67 -0.12 -5.83
CA THR A 67 -11.36 -0.95 -6.83
C THR A 67 -12.69 -1.51 -6.32
N GLY A 68 -12.96 -1.44 -5.02
CA GLY A 68 -14.13 -2.07 -4.39
C GLY A 68 -14.09 -3.60 -4.40
N ILE A 69 -13.05 -4.21 -4.98
CA ILE A 69 -12.83 -5.66 -4.95
C ILE A 69 -12.31 -6.00 -3.56
N ARG A 70 -12.97 -6.98 -2.93
CA ARG A 70 -12.62 -7.48 -1.60
C ARG A 70 -12.51 -9.00 -1.66
N THR A 71 -11.55 -9.58 -0.94
CA THR A 71 -11.59 -11.00 -0.61
C THR A 71 -12.75 -11.24 0.36
N MET A 72 -13.49 -12.35 0.25
CA MET A 72 -14.55 -12.70 1.21
C MET A 72 -13.97 -13.20 2.54
N GLU A 73 -13.05 -12.46 3.13
CA GLU A 73 -12.49 -12.77 4.45
C GLU A 73 -13.29 -12.03 5.51
N TRP A 74 -14.01 -12.79 6.32
CA TRP A 74 -14.78 -12.23 7.43
C TRP A 74 -13.85 -11.54 8.45
N SER A 75 -13.94 -10.22 8.57
CA SER A 75 -13.31 -9.46 9.66
C SER A 75 -14.16 -9.60 10.92
N ALA A 76 -13.77 -10.51 11.81
CA ALA A 76 -14.52 -10.80 13.03
C ALA A 76 -14.43 -9.70 14.09
N ASP A 77 -13.40 -8.85 14.04
CA ASP A 77 -13.14 -7.82 15.05
C ASP A 77 -13.04 -6.39 14.48
N GLU A 78 -13.28 -5.41 15.35
CA GLU A 78 -13.24 -3.97 15.05
C GLU A 78 -11.82 -3.49 14.69
N GLY A 79 -10.79 -4.15 15.23
CA GLY A 79 -9.39 -3.83 14.95
C GLY A 79 -9.02 -4.08 13.49
N ALA A 80 -9.44 -5.21 12.91
CA ALA A 80 -9.22 -5.54 11.51
C ALA A 80 -9.92 -4.56 10.56
N ARG A 81 -11.11 -4.07 10.93
CA ARG A 81 -11.82 -3.03 10.19
C ARG A 81 -11.08 -1.70 10.23
N ALA A 82 -10.62 -1.27 11.40
CA ALA A 82 -9.82 -0.05 11.53
C ALA A 82 -8.54 -0.08 10.68
N VAL A 83 -7.90 -1.26 10.55
CA VAL A 83 -6.74 -1.44 9.66
C VAL A 83 -7.14 -1.38 8.19
N THR A 84 -8.29 -1.94 7.82
CA THR A 84 -8.83 -1.82 6.44
C THR A 84 -9.07 -0.36 6.08
N ASP A 85 -9.76 0.38 6.94
CA ASP A 85 -10.07 1.80 6.74
C ASP A 85 -8.79 2.64 6.66
N LEU A 86 -7.84 2.40 7.58
CA LEU A 86 -6.52 3.03 7.53
C LEU A 86 -5.80 2.77 6.20
N THR A 87 -5.88 1.54 5.69
CA THR A 87 -5.26 1.18 4.40
C THR A 87 -5.92 1.94 3.25
N VAL A 88 -7.25 2.11 3.28
CA VAL A 88 -7.98 2.94 2.31
C VAL A 88 -7.55 4.39 2.41
N ASP A 89 -7.41 4.96 3.61
CA ASP A 89 -6.94 6.33 3.80
C ASP A 89 -5.49 6.53 3.32
N CYS A 90 -4.65 5.50 3.41
CA CYS A 90 -3.29 5.55 2.89
C CYS A 90 -3.24 5.59 1.35
N PHE A 91 -4.15 4.91 0.65
CA PHE A 91 -3.98 4.60 -0.78
C PHE A 91 -5.15 4.92 -1.71
N ALA A 92 -6.27 5.45 -1.23
CA ALA A 92 -7.34 5.92 -2.10
C ALA A 92 -7.23 7.45 -2.29
N GLY A 93 -7.22 7.90 -3.53
CA GLY A 93 -7.14 9.32 -3.90
C GLY A 93 -5.76 9.72 -4.40
N GLU A 94 -5.29 10.89 -3.98
CA GLU A 94 -4.02 11.44 -4.46
C GLU A 94 -2.88 11.09 -3.50
N LEU A 95 -1.89 10.38 -4.02
CA LEU A 95 -0.72 9.91 -3.28
C LEU A 95 0.50 10.71 -3.70
N VAL A 96 1.30 11.17 -2.75
CA VAL A 96 2.68 11.60 -3.02
C VAL A 96 3.60 10.44 -2.66
N VAL A 97 4.22 9.84 -3.66
CA VAL A 97 5.14 8.70 -3.52
C VAL A 97 6.57 9.17 -3.76
N ARG A 98 7.44 8.96 -2.79
CA ARG A 98 8.87 9.26 -2.88
C ARG A 98 9.68 8.04 -2.50
N THR A 99 10.71 7.74 -3.29
CA THR A 99 11.61 6.62 -3.03
C THR A 99 13.03 7.12 -2.86
N ASP A 100 13.65 6.76 -1.74
CA ASP A 100 15.04 7.06 -1.40
C ASP A 100 15.74 5.76 -0.99
N GLY A 101 16.56 5.23 -1.90
CA GLY A 101 17.22 3.94 -1.74
C GLY A 101 16.21 2.80 -1.48
N PRO A 102 16.29 2.09 -0.34
CA PRO A 102 15.38 0.99 -0.02
C PRO A 102 14.06 1.46 0.61
N VAL A 103 13.89 2.76 0.89
CA VAL A 103 12.72 3.29 1.59
C VAL A 103 11.82 4.02 0.59
N THR A 104 10.53 3.73 0.65
CA THR A 104 9.48 4.46 -0.05
C THR A 104 8.54 5.08 0.98
N THR A 105 8.24 6.35 0.82
CA THR A 105 7.23 7.05 1.62
C THR A 105 6.04 7.36 0.74
N VAL A 106 4.85 7.01 1.23
CA VAL A 106 3.57 7.36 0.61
C VAL A 106 2.86 8.32 1.54
N THR A 107 2.44 9.48 1.02
CA THR A 107 1.66 10.46 1.77
C THR A 107 0.30 10.66 1.12
N ASN A 108 -0.76 10.58 1.90
CA ASN A 108 -2.14 10.82 1.46
C ASN A 108 -2.95 11.38 2.63
N ARG A 109 -3.72 12.45 2.43
CA ARG A 109 -4.65 13.04 3.45
C ARG A 109 -4.05 13.21 4.86
N GLY A 110 -2.77 13.60 4.95
CA GLY A 110 -2.08 13.76 6.24
C GLY A 110 -1.58 12.46 6.89
N VAL A 111 -1.82 11.31 6.26
CA VAL A 111 -1.24 10.01 6.60
C VAL A 111 0.07 9.82 5.85
N VAL A 112 1.11 9.39 6.56
CA VAL A 112 2.42 9.05 6.00
C VAL A 112 2.72 7.59 6.29
N THR A 113 2.80 6.79 5.23
CA THR A 113 3.18 5.38 5.26
C THR A 113 4.64 5.24 4.85
N THR A 114 5.49 4.73 5.73
CA THR A 114 6.88 4.41 5.42
C THR A 114 7.00 2.92 5.10
N LEU A 115 7.59 2.63 3.95
CA LEU A 115 7.70 1.31 3.36
C LEU A 115 9.18 1.00 3.15
N ARG A 116 9.61 -0.22 3.46
CA ARG A 116 10.96 -0.70 3.12
C ARG A 116 10.85 -1.82 2.10
N ARG A 117 11.57 -1.70 0.99
CA ARG A 117 11.63 -2.75 -0.05
C ARG A 117 12.07 -4.05 0.60
N ALA A 118 11.26 -5.11 0.46
CA ALA A 118 11.65 -6.44 0.91
C ALA A 118 12.91 -6.86 0.13
N ALA A 119 13.90 -7.43 0.82
CA ALA A 119 15.07 -7.96 0.15
C ALA A 119 14.61 -9.00 -0.89
N PRO A 120 15.22 -9.08 -2.08
CA PRO A 120 14.94 -10.18 -2.99
C PRO A 120 15.18 -11.48 -2.21
N ALA A 121 14.27 -12.45 -2.35
CA ALA A 121 14.48 -13.76 -1.78
C ALA A 121 15.87 -14.25 -2.23
N VAL A 122 16.78 -14.44 -1.28
CA VAL A 122 18.08 -15.04 -1.58
C VAL A 122 17.76 -16.46 -2.00
N VAL A 123 17.77 -16.72 -3.30
CA VAL A 123 17.74 -18.09 -3.80
C VAL A 123 19.09 -18.69 -3.41
N GLN A 124 19.11 -19.47 -2.33
CA GLN A 124 20.24 -20.35 -2.08
C GLN A 124 20.22 -21.40 -3.20
N VAL A 125 21.25 -21.36 -4.03
CA VAL A 125 21.54 -22.37 -5.06
C VAL A 125 22.28 -23.52 -4.43
#